data_AF-A0A836RPD0-F1
#
_entry.id   AF-A0A836RPD0-F1
#
_cell.length_a   1.000
_cell.length_b   1.000
_cell.length_c   1.000
_cell.angle_alpha   90.00
_cell.angle_beta   90.00
_cell.angle_gamma   90.00
#
_symmetry.space_group_name_H-M   'P 1'
#
loop_
_entity.id
_entity.type
_entity.pdbx_description
1 polymer ?
#
loop_
_entity_poly.entity_id
_entity_poly.type
_entity_poly.pdbx_seq_one_letter_code
_entity_poly.pdbx_strand_id
1 'polypeptide(L)'
;MNTFWQKLFWNNDYTDGGNNFIDVSNGLSTGDYVRAAAVHPTNSNIVYAVTNPGNIYRTTDAGSSWELVYTGSITTSIATSISSPAIVYAGADTVVYKSTDAGLTWFIAGTGLGATKYRQLAVSQNNSDIVLTGDVTGCSRTTDGGTNWVESNYGLNVGMITSFGSSPLKPATIFTEFEGVAIYKTTDNGTNWEKLPTPLECGNICAFAFHNNNPDIVLALEGKG
;
A
#
# COMPACT_ATOMS: atom_id res chain seq x y z
N MET A 1 -14.75 5.12 -27.01
CA MET A 1 -13.68 5.71 -26.18
C MET A 1 -12.98 4.56 -25.49
N ASN A 2 -11.74 4.27 -25.85
CA ASN A 2 -11.00 3.12 -25.34
C ASN A 2 -10.67 3.34 -23.85
N THR A 3 -11.19 2.49 -22.99
CA THR A 3 -10.95 2.51 -21.54
C THR A 3 -9.57 1.90 -21.24
N PHE A 4 -8.54 2.75 -21.14
CA PHE A 4 -7.15 2.36 -20.83
C PHE A 4 -6.93 1.96 -19.35
N TRP A 5 -7.94 2.01 -18.50
CA TRP A 5 -7.80 1.87 -17.04
C TRP A 5 -7.90 0.43 -16.51
N GLN A 6 -7.92 -0.58 -17.37
CA GLN A 6 -8.36 -1.95 -17.01
C GLN A 6 -7.25 -3.00 -16.96
N LYS A 7 -5.97 -2.63 -17.14
CA LYS A 7 -4.91 -3.62 -17.40
C LYS A 7 -3.90 -3.69 -16.27
N LEU A 8 -3.74 -4.89 -15.73
CA LEU A 8 -2.60 -5.27 -14.90
C LEU A 8 -1.61 -5.96 -15.83
N PHE A 9 -0.36 -5.52 -15.82
CA PHE A 9 0.70 -6.09 -16.64
C PHE A 9 1.73 -6.78 -15.77
N TRP A 10 2.22 -7.92 -16.24
CA TRP A 10 3.24 -8.70 -15.56
C TRP A 10 4.47 -8.86 -16.46
N ASN A 11 5.66 -8.79 -15.86
CA ASN A 11 6.92 -9.17 -16.47
C ASN A 11 7.55 -10.26 -15.61
N ASN A 12 7.81 -11.42 -16.21
CA ASN A 12 8.38 -12.60 -15.55
C ASN A 12 9.86 -12.83 -15.88
N ASP A 13 10.50 -11.95 -16.64
CA ASP A 13 11.91 -12.02 -17.01
C ASP A 13 12.67 -10.79 -16.49
N TYR A 14 13.33 -10.95 -15.34
CA TYR A 14 14.13 -9.88 -14.73
C TYR A 14 15.39 -9.50 -15.54
N THR A 15 15.71 -10.22 -16.62
CA THR A 15 16.86 -9.95 -17.48
C THR A 15 16.51 -9.13 -18.72
N ASP A 16 15.22 -8.96 -19.01
CA ASP A 16 14.78 -8.32 -20.26
C ASP A 16 14.79 -6.78 -20.20
N GLY A 17 15.12 -6.20 -19.04
CA GLY A 17 15.18 -4.74 -18.86
C GLY A 17 13.82 -4.05 -18.87
N GLY A 18 12.72 -4.76 -18.62
CA GLY A 18 11.36 -4.21 -18.69
C GLY A 18 10.82 -4.13 -20.12
N ASN A 19 11.34 -4.94 -21.05
CA ASN A 19 10.94 -4.85 -22.46
C ASN A 19 9.68 -5.65 -22.80
N ASN A 20 9.30 -6.66 -22.02
CA ASN A 20 8.13 -7.49 -22.28
C ASN A 20 7.14 -7.45 -21.11
N PHE A 21 5.89 -7.14 -21.44
CA PHE A 21 4.78 -7.16 -20.49
C PHE A 21 3.62 -7.95 -21.07
N ILE A 22 3.07 -8.86 -20.28
CA ILE A 22 1.86 -9.61 -20.59
C ILE A 22 0.68 -9.05 -19.81
N ASP A 23 -0.49 -8.96 -20.45
CA ASP A 23 -1.73 -8.58 -19.80
C ASP A 23 -2.25 -9.75 -18.95
N VAL A 24 -2.34 -9.54 -17.63
CA VAL A 24 -2.79 -10.54 -16.65
C VAL A 24 -4.11 -10.14 -15.99
N SER A 25 -4.89 -9.26 -16.62
CA SER A 25 -6.19 -8.82 -16.09
C SER A 25 -7.34 -9.80 -16.33
N ASN A 26 -7.11 -10.88 -17.09
CA ASN A 26 -8.13 -11.88 -17.41
C ASN A 26 -8.69 -12.54 -16.14
N GLY A 27 -9.99 -12.39 -15.88
CA GLY A 27 -10.66 -12.95 -14.71
C GLY A 27 -10.95 -11.94 -13.59
N LEU A 28 -10.41 -10.72 -13.68
CA LEU A 28 -10.91 -9.58 -12.91
C LEU A 28 -12.28 -9.14 -13.48
N SER A 29 -13.17 -8.63 -12.62
CA SER A 29 -14.52 -8.22 -13.05
C SER A 29 -14.49 -7.18 -14.19
N THR A 30 -15.28 -7.43 -15.24
CA THR A 30 -15.39 -6.55 -16.40
C THR A 30 -16.03 -5.21 -16.02
N GLY A 31 -15.32 -4.11 -16.27
CA GLY A 31 -15.81 -2.74 -16.01
C GLY A 31 -15.13 -2.03 -14.83
N ASP A 32 -14.36 -2.76 -14.02
CA ASP A 32 -13.59 -2.20 -12.92
C ASP A 32 -12.16 -1.88 -13.32
N TYR A 33 -11.56 -0.89 -12.66
CA TYR A 33 -10.13 -0.57 -12.75
C TYR A 33 -9.41 -1.08 -11.50
N VAL A 34 -8.14 -1.43 -11.66
CA VAL A 34 -7.28 -1.84 -10.54
C VAL A 34 -6.87 -0.59 -9.77
N ARG A 35 -7.21 -0.53 -8.49
CA ARG A 35 -6.85 0.55 -7.55
C ARG A 35 -5.47 0.34 -6.94
N ALA A 36 -5.17 -0.91 -6.60
CA ALA A 36 -3.91 -1.29 -5.97
C ALA A 36 -3.59 -2.75 -6.28
N ALA A 37 -2.31 -3.09 -6.26
CA ALA A 37 -1.85 -4.48 -6.32
C ALA A 37 -0.67 -4.68 -5.37
N ALA A 38 -0.55 -5.89 -4.84
CA ALA A 38 0.59 -6.31 -4.03
C ALA A 38 1.01 -7.74 -4.39
N VAL A 39 2.31 -8.00 -4.39
CA VAL A 39 2.87 -9.34 -4.60
C VAL A 39 3.22 -9.94 -3.25
N HIS A 40 2.98 -11.24 -3.09
CA HIS A 40 3.41 -11.96 -1.90
C HIS A 40 4.96 -11.99 -1.84
N PRO A 41 5.56 -11.64 -0.69
CA PRO A 41 6.97 -11.26 -0.62
C PRO A 41 7.95 -12.41 -0.88
N THR A 42 7.51 -13.66 -0.72
CA THR A 42 8.34 -14.86 -0.92
C THR A 42 7.78 -15.81 -2.00
N ASN A 43 6.67 -15.45 -2.66
CA ASN A 43 6.06 -16.28 -3.68
C ASN A 43 5.41 -15.39 -4.75
N SER A 44 6.13 -15.14 -5.84
CA SER A 44 5.67 -14.27 -6.93
C SER A 44 4.43 -14.79 -7.66
N ASN A 45 4.05 -16.05 -7.49
CA ASN A 45 2.81 -16.58 -8.08
C ASN A 45 1.58 -16.09 -7.32
N ILE A 46 1.73 -15.64 -6.07
CA ILE A 46 0.63 -15.09 -5.28
C ILE A 46 0.63 -13.58 -5.42
N VAL A 47 -0.43 -13.05 -6.04
CA VAL A 47 -0.64 -11.61 -6.24
C VAL A 47 -2.04 -11.26 -5.80
N TYR A 48 -2.19 -10.06 -5.26
CA TYR A 48 -3.46 -9.50 -4.84
C TYR A 48 -3.77 -8.27 -5.70
N ALA A 49 -5.01 -8.14 -6.14
CA ALA A 49 -5.50 -6.97 -6.87
C ALA A 49 -6.75 -6.44 -6.18
N VAL A 50 -6.72 -5.15 -5.86
CA VAL A 50 -7.90 -4.42 -5.40
C VAL A 50 -8.51 -3.74 -6.61
N THR A 51 -9.74 -4.09 -6.96
CA THR A 51 -10.47 -3.44 -8.06
C THR A 51 -11.52 -2.50 -7.51
N ASN A 52 -11.96 -1.53 -8.31
CA ASN A 52 -13.23 -0.85 -8.07
C ASN A 52 -14.38 -1.91 -8.00
N PRO A 53 -15.48 -1.70 -7.24
CA PRO A 53 -15.67 -0.67 -6.22
C PRO A 53 -14.85 -0.87 -4.93
N GLY A 54 -14.20 -2.02 -4.74
CA GLY A 54 -13.34 -2.31 -3.59
C GLY A 54 -13.10 -3.81 -3.38
N ASN A 55 -13.25 -4.61 -4.43
CA ASN A 55 -13.14 -6.06 -4.39
C ASN A 55 -11.67 -6.46 -4.27
N ILE A 56 -11.38 -7.51 -3.50
CA ILE A 56 -10.04 -8.09 -3.43
C ILE A 56 -10.03 -9.39 -4.21
N TYR A 57 -9.20 -9.43 -5.25
CA TYR A 57 -8.89 -10.63 -6.01
C TYR A 57 -7.51 -11.15 -5.62
N ARG A 58 -7.36 -12.47 -5.73
CA ARG A 58 -6.11 -13.18 -5.46
C ARG A 58 -5.84 -14.16 -6.60
N THR A 59 -4.58 -14.25 -7.00
CA THR A 59 -4.07 -15.29 -7.91
C THR A 59 -3.06 -16.16 -7.17
N THR A 60 -2.86 -17.40 -7.63
CA THR A 60 -1.78 -18.30 -7.20
C THR A 60 -0.95 -18.83 -8.36
N ASP A 61 -1.17 -18.28 -9.56
CA ASP A 61 -0.58 -18.68 -10.83
C ASP A 61 -0.06 -17.47 -11.62
N ALA A 62 0.46 -16.47 -10.89
CA ALA A 62 1.06 -15.25 -11.43
C ALA A 62 0.12 -14.45 -12.35
N GLY A 63 -1.18 -14.48 -12.06
CA GLY A 63 -2.20 -13.73 -12.80
C GLY A 63 -2.77 -14.45 -14.01
N SER A 64 -2.52 -15.76 -14.15
CA SER A 64 -3.18 -16.56 -15.19
C SER A 64 -4.67 -16.75 -14.90
N SER A 65 -5.04 -16.83 -13.62
CA SER A 65 -6.41 -16.82 -13.13
C SER A 65 -6.53 -16.06 -11.80
N TRP A 66 -7.71 -15.50 -11.56
CA TRP A 66 -8.02 -14.72 -10.36
C TRP A 66 -9.26 -15.26 -9.65
N GLU A 67 -9.18 -15.32 -8.33
CA GLU A 67 -10.26 -15.68 -7.42
C GLU A 67 -10.71 -14.43 -6.65
N LEU A 68 -12.01 -14.18 -6.60
CA LEU A 68 -12.58 -13.12 -5.76
C LEU A 68 -12.60 -13.61 -4.29
N VAL A 69 -11.74 -13.05 -3.45
CA VAL A 69 -11.57 -13.49 -2.05
C VAL A 69 -12.27 -12.59 -1.04
N TYR A 70 -12.64 -11.37 -1.44
CA TYR A 70 -13.36 -10.46 -0.54
C TYR A 70 -14.21 -9.43 -1.29
N THR A 71 -15.40 -9.16 -0.75
CA THR A 71 -16.29 -8.05 -1.14
C THR A 71 -16.84 -7.40 0.14
N GLY A 72 -17.07 -6.09 0.15
CA GLY A 72 -17.82 -5.48 1.27
C GLY A 72 -17.65 -3.97 1.47
N SER A 73 -16.45 -3.43 1.28
CA SER A 73 -16.19 -1.99 1.44
C SER A 73 -15.32 -1.47 0.29
N ILE A 74 -15.26 -0.14 0.15
CA ILE A 74 -14.38 0.52 -0.81
C ILE A 74 -12.95 0.37 -0.32
N THR A 75 -12.32 -0.73 -0.71
CA THR A 75 -10.90 -1.00 -0.51
C THR A 75 -10.09 -0.17 -1.50
N THR A 76 -9.06 0.52 -1.01
CA THR A 76 -8.24 1.47 -1.76
C THR A 76 -6.77 1.08 -1.82
N SER A 77 -6.31 0.25 -0.87
CA SER A 77 -4.91 -0.15 -0.77
C SER A 77 -4.75 -1.57 -0.26
N ILE A 78 -3.62 -2.20 -0.58
CA ILE A 78 -3.24 -3.53 -0.12
C ILE A 78 -1.73 -3.60 0.06
N ALA A 79 -1.26 -4.25 1.14
CA ALA A 79 0.17 -4.42 1.39
C ALA A 79 0.49 -5.74 2.10
N THR A 80 1.70 -6.25 1.84
CA THR A 80 2.26 -7.50 2.35
C THR A 80 3.55 -7.23 3.13
N SER A 81 3.96 -8.16 4.00
CA SER A 81 5.19 -8.03 4.81
C SER A 81 6.10 -9.25 4.67
N ILE A 82 7.39 -9.03 4.41
CA ILE A 82 8.41 -10.10 4.35
C ILE A 82 8.50 -10.85 5.70
N SER A 83 8.36 -10.16 6.83
CA SER A 83 8.47 -10.76 8.16
C SER A 83 7.41 -11.82 8.46
N SER A 84 6.23 -11.70 7.84
CA SER A 84 5.12 -12.66 7.95
C SER A 84 4.39 -12.75 6.61
N PRO A 85 4.87 -13.57 5.66
CA PRO A 85 4.32 -13.61 4.29
C PRO A 85 2.82 -13.96 4.19
N ALA A 86 2.29 -14.68 5.19
CA ALA A 86 0.87 -15.00 5.28
C ALA A 86 0.00 -13.81 5.72
N ILE A 87 0.59 -12.75 6.27
CA ILE A 87 -0.15 -11.57 6.72
C ILE A 87 -0.29 -10.56 5.57
N VAL A 88 -1.53 -10.16 5.30
CA VAL A 88 -1.87 -9.15 4.30
C VAL A 88 -2.80 -8.14 4.93
N TYR A 89 -2.56 -6.85 4.68
CA TYR A 89 -3.43 -5.76 5.11
C TYR A 89 -4.08 -5.10 3.90
N ALA A 90 -5.34 -4.72 4.04
CA ALA A 90 -6.06 -3.95 3.02
C ALA A 90 -6.76 -2.75 3.66
N GLY A 91 -6.51 -1.56 3.11
CA GLY A 91 -7.09 -0.32 3.61
C GLY A 91 -8.38 -0.04 2.87
N ALA A 92 -9.44 0.26 3.62
CA ALA A 92 -10.73 0.66 3.09
C ALA A 92 -11.21 1.95 3.77
N ASP A 93 -12.30 2.54 3.27
CA ASP A 93 -12.81 3.85 3.73
C ASP A 93 -12.76 4.01 5.27
N THR A 94 -13.41 3.16 6.04
CA THR A 94 -13.50 3.34 7.51
C THR A 94 -12.81 2.25 8.32
N VAL A 95 -12.20 1.27 7.64
CA VAL A 95 -11.65 0.07 8.28
C VAL A 95 -10.36 -0.35 7.60
N VAL A 96 -9.49 -1.00 8.37
CA VAL A 96 -8.39 -1.80 7.82
C VAL A 96 -8.78 -3.26 7.96
N TYR A 97 -8.65 -4.03 6.88
CA TYR A 97 -8.78 -5.48 6.90
C TYR A 97 -7.41 -6.14 7.07
N LYS A 98 -7.40 -7.28 7.73
CA LYS A 98 -6.23 -8.16 7.89
C LYS A 98 -6.60 -9.57 7.49
N SER A 99 -5.72 -10.19 6.73
CA SER A 99 -5.68 -11.64 6.52
C SER A 99 -4.45 -12.21 7.24
N THR A 100 -4.58 -13.42 7.79
CA THR A 100 -3.48 -14.18 8.39
C THR A 100 -3.18 -15.48 7.65
N ASP A 101 -3.80 -15.68 6.48
CA ASP A 101 -3.76 -16.91 5.68
C ASP A 101 -3.52 -16.61 4.19
N ALA A 102 -2.68 -15.60 3.91
CA ALA A 102 -2.31 -15.17 2.56
C ALA A 102 -3.52 -14.78 1.69
N GLY A 103 -4.47 -14.05 2.28
CA GLY A 103 -5.63 -13.46 1.62
C GLY A 103 -6.78 -14.42 1.34
N LEU A 104 -6.80 -15.62 1.96
CA LEU A 104 -7.92 -16.55 1.84
C LEU A 104 -9.12 -16.10 2.69
N THR A 105 -8.86 -15.57 3.89
CA THR A 105 -9.88 -14.99 4.77
C THR A 105 -9.45 -13.62 5.28
N TRP A 106 -10.44 -12.77 5.56
CA TRP A 106 -10.25 -11.35 5.93
C TRP A 106 -11.10 -10.98 7.14
N PHE A 107 -10.51 -10.23 8.06
CA PHE A 107 -11.15 -9.75 9.28
C PHE A 107 -10.85 -8.27 9.48
N ILE A 108 -11.71 -7.55 10.22
CA ILE A 108 -11.44 -6.16 10.59
C ILE A 108 -10.28 -6.12 11.59
N ALA A 109 -9.28 -5.30 11.30
CA ALA A 109 -8.13 -5.05 12.15
C ALA A 109 -8.50 -4.00 13.22
N GLY A 110 -9.10 -4.47 14.32
CA GLY A 110 -9.24 -3.76 15.59
C GLY A 110 -10.08 -2.48 15.57
N THR A 111 -9.90 -1.67 16.62
CA THR A 111 -10.62 -0.41 16.86
C THR A 111 -9.65 0.76 17.07
N GLY A 112 -10.15 2.00 17.07
CA GLY A 112 -9.34 3.21 17.33
C GLY A 112 -8.96 4.01 16.07
N LEU A 113 -9.40 3.55 14.89
CA LEU A 113 -9.34 4.32 13.66
C LEU A 113 -10.43 5.42 13.66
N GLY A 114 -10.02 6.68 13.63
CA GLY A 114 -10.92 7.84 13.49
C GLY A 114 -11.51 7.91 12.08
N ALA A 115 -12.79 7.60 11.92
CA ALA A 115 -13.42 7.38 10.62
C ALA A 115 -13.49 8.64 9.73
N THR A 116 -12.66 8.76 8.68
CA THR A 116 -12.89 9.77 7.61
C THR A 116 -12.51 9.39 6.15
N LYS A 117 -12.14 8.14 5.85
CA LYS A 117 -11.65 7.60 4.54
C LYS A 117 -10.13 7.39 4.47
N TYR A 118 -9.69 6.18 4.84
CA TYR A 118 -8.30 5.76 4.64
C TYR A 118 -8.01 5.49 3.18
N ARG A 119 -7.01 6.18 2.64
CA ARG A 119 -6.65 6.08 1.23
C ARG A 119 -5.52 5.11 0.96
N GLN A 120 -4.60 4.98 1.91
CA GLN A 120 -3.42 4.17 1.74
C GLN A 120 -2.91 3.66 3.09
N LEU A 121 -2.32 2.46 3.05
CA LEU A 121 -1.59 1.89 4.18
C LEU A 121 -0.19 1.47 3.77
N ALA A 122 0.69 1.33 4.76
CA ALA A 122 1.94 0.62 4.64
C ALA A 122 2.14 -0.30 5.85
N VAL A 123 2.68 -1.48 5.58
CA VAL A 123 3.11 -2.45 6.59
C VAL A 123 4.62 -2.54 6.60
N SER A 124 5.22 -2.58 7.79
CA SER A 124 6.66 -2.75 7.93
C SER A 124 7.08 -4.13 7.41
N GLN A 125 8.13 -4.16 6.60
CA GLN A 125 8.66 -5.39 6.02
C GLN A 125 9.39 -6.26 7.05
N ASN A 126 9.89 -5.65 8.13
CA ASN A 126 10.63 -6.35 9.19
C ASN A 126 9.76 -6.72 10.40
N ASN A 127 8.55 -6.18 10.48
CA ASN A 127 7.59 -6.53 11.51
C ASN A 127 6.17 -6.23 11.03
N SER A 128 5.42 -7.27 10.70
CA SER A 128 4.04 -7.20 10.21
C SER A 128 3.06 -6.59 11.21
N ASP A 129 3.42 -6.47 12.49
CA ASP A 129 2.56 -5.86 13.49
C ASP A 129 2.58 -4.33 13.46
N ILE A 130 3.54 -3.75 12.74
CA ILE A 130 3.67 -2.31 12.54
C ILE A 130 3.00 -1.94 11.21
N VAL A 131 1.85 -1.27 11.32
CA VAL A 131 1.09 -0.76 10.17
C VAL A 131 0.80 0.71 10.39
N LEU A 132 0.90 1.48 9.32
CA LEU A 132 0.55 2.88 9.27
C LEU A 132 -0.53 3.09 8.21
N THR A 133 -1.49 3.95 8.52
CA THR A 133 -2.56 4.34 7.61
C THR A 133 -2.84 5.83 7.77
N GLY A 134 -3.44 6.45 6.78
CA GLY A 134 -3.67 7.90 6.78
C GLY A 134 -4.94 8.28 6.06
N ASP A 135 -5.53 9.36 6.53
CA ASP A 135 -6.73 9.96 5.97
C ASP A 135 -6.54 11.49 5.83
N VAL A 136 -7.64 12.24 5.77
CA VAL A 136 -7.62 13.69 5.64
C VAL A 136 -7.28 14.43 6.93
N THR A 137 -7.29 13.74 8.06
CA THR A 137 -7.05 14.29 9.41
C THR A 137 -5.67 13.94 9.97
N GLY A 138 -4.98 12.97 9.38
CA GLY A 138 -3.60 12.65 9.69
C GLY A 138 -3.28 11.16 9.57
N CYS A 139 -2.31 10.72 10.36
CA CYS A 139 -1.82 9.35 10.40
C CYS A 139 -2.32 8.61 11.65
N SER A 140 -2.63 7.34 11.47
CA SER A 140 -2.84 6.37 12.53
C SER A 140 -1.84 5.22 12.39
N ARG A 141 -1.43 4.65 13.52
CA ARG A 141 -0.52 3.50 13.55
C ARG A 141 -1.01 2.41 14.48
N THR A 142 -0.55 1.21 14.21
CA THR A 142 -0.59 0.07 15.14
C THR A 142 0.82 -0.51 15.28
N THR A 143 1.09 -1.12 16.43
CA THR A 143 2.31 -1.91 16.69
C THR A 143 1.97 -3.30 17.24
N ASP A 144 0.69 -3.67 17.24
CA ASP A 144 0.13 -4.92 17.76
C ASP A 144 -0.72 -5.65 16.69
N GLY A 145 -0.35 -5.44 15.42
CA GLY A 145 -0.94 -6.14 14.30
C GLY A 145 -2.36 -5.68 13.97
N GLY A 146 -2.72 -4.47 14.37
CA GLY A 146 -4.04 -3.88 14.14
C GLY A 146 -5.04 -4.25 15.22
N THR A 147 -4.60 -4.65 16.42
CA THR A 147 -5.53 -4.84 17.55
C THR A 147 -5.96 -3.48 18.09
N ASN A 148 -5.02 -2.55 18.23
CA ASN A 148 -5.25 -1.17 18.60
C ASN A 148 -4.57 -0.21 17.62
N TRP A 149 -5.29 0.87 17.30
CA TRP A 149 -4.77 1.98 16.52
C TRP A 149 -4.65 3.23 17.39
N VAL A 150 -3.56 3.96 17.22
CA VAL A 150 -3.29 5.23 17.90
C VAL A 150 -2.90 6.29 16.88
N GLU A 151 -3.17 7.55 17.20
CA GLU A 151 -2.71 8.67 16.38
C GLU A 151 -1.18 8.68 16.25
N SER A 152 -0.72 9.07 15.07
CA SER A 152 0.68 9.08 14.66
C SER A 152 1.01 10.44 14.04
N ASN A 153 0.65 11.54 14.70
CA ASN A 153 0.72 12.89 14.13
C ASN A 153 1.89 13.74 14.61
N TYR A 154 2.68 13.25 15.58
CA TYR A 154 3.72 14.07 16.20
C TYR A 154 4.85 14.41 15.21
N GLY A 155 5.04 15.70 14.93
CA GLY A 155 6.02 16.19 13.96
C GLY A 155 5.50 16.29 12.52
N LEU A 156 4.25 15.88 12.26
CA LEU A 156 3.55 16.19 11.01
C LEU A 156 2.92 17.57 11.12
N ASN A 157 2.95 18.32 10.02
CA ASN A 157 1.96 19.36 9.81
C ASN A 157 0.69 18.66 9.32
N VAL A 158 -0.39 18.73 10.09
CA VAL A 158 -1.57 17.89 9.84
C VAL A 158 -2.29 18.34 8.56
N GLY A 159 -2.33 17.42 7.60
CA GLY A 159 -2.98 17.53 6.30
C GLY A 159 -3.25 16.13 5.74
N MET A 160 -3.93 16.04 4.61
CA MET A 160 -4.31 14.76 4.02
C MET A 160 -3.07 13.95 3.61
N ILE A 161 -3.00 12.67 3.98
CA ILE A 161 -1.89 11.79 3.59
C ILE A 161 -2.20 11.11 2.26
N THR A 162 -1.28 11.25 1.29
CA THR A 162 -1.47 10.76 -0.08
C THR A 162 -0.70 9.50 -0.41
N SER A 163 0.46 9.27 0.21
CA SER A 163 1.27 8.08 -0.07
C SER A 163 2.09 7.60 1.11
N PHE A 164 2.31 6.29 1.13
CA PHE A 164 3.14 5.61 2.11
C PHE A 164 4.20 4.77 1.40
N GLY A 165 5.42 4.80 1.91
CA GLY A 165 6.49 3.92 1.47
C GLY A 165 7.23 3.32 2.65
N SER A 166 7.58 2.03 2.61
CA SER A 166 8.39 1.38 3.66
C SER A 166 9.64 0.76 3.05
N SER A 167 10.80 0.99 3.69
CA SER A 167 12.04 0.34 3.25
C SER A 167 12.18 -1.07 3.86
N PRO A 168 12.65 -2.06 3.08
CA PRO A 168 12.88 -3.42 3.56
C PRO A 168 14.05 -3.55 4.54
N LEU A 169 15.06 -2.67 4.47
CA LEU A 169 16.30 -2.80 5.26
C LEU A 169 16.32 -1.97 6.53
N LYS A 170 15.52 -0.90 6.58
CA LYS A 170 15.25 -0.10 7.77
C LYS A 170 13.77 0.26 7.67
N PRO A 171 12.92 0.06 8.68
CA PRO A 171 11.53 0.49 8.63
C PRO A 171 11.46 2.03 8.75
N ALA A 172 12.03 2.73 7.76
CA ALA A 172 11.77 4.12 7.52
C ALA A 172 10.49 4.16 6.69
N THR A 173 9.40 4.62 7.30
CA THR A 173 8.17 4.87 6.57
C THR A 173 8.18 6.32 6.10
N ILE A 174 7.89 6.55 4.82
CA ILE A 174 7.88 7.87 4.16
C ILE A 174 6.45 8.24 3.76
N PHE A 175 6.08 9.50 4.00
CA PHE A 175 4.73 10.04 3.85
C PHE A 175 4.75 11.29 3.00
N THR A 176 3.63 11.52 2.32
CA THR A 176 3.38 12.77 1.58
C THR A 176 2.06 13.38 1.98
N GLU A 177 2.08 14.70 2.12
CA GLU A 177 0.92 15.53 2.43
C GLU A 177 0.28 16.06 1.13
N PHE A 178 -1.05 16.14 1.11
CA PHE A 178 -1.86 16.70 0.03
C PHE A 178 -1.50 18.17 -0.19
N GLU A 179 -1.40 18.54 -1.47
CA GLU A 179 -0.79 19.78 -1.99
C GLU A 179 0.75 19.79 -2.07
N GLY A 180 1.43 18.65 -1.90
CA GLY A 180 2.83 18.50 -2.31
C GLY A 180 3.87 19.22 -1.43
N VAL A 181 3.48 19.76 -0.28
CA VAL A 181 4.34 20.73 0.43
C VAL A 181 5.46 20.06 1.24
N ALA A 182 5.38 18.75 1.51
CA ALA A 182 6.37 18.07 2.34
C ALA A 182 6.43 16.55 2.16
N ILE A 183 7.66 16.02 2.28
CA ILE A 183 7.93 14.61 2.51
C ILE A 183 8.34 14.47 3.98
N TYR A 184 7.71 13.54 4.70
CA TYR A 184 8.05 13.23 6.07
C TYR A 184 8.62 11.82 6.18
N LYS A 185 9.55 11.64 7.13
CA LYS A 185 10.16 10.35 7.44
C LYS A 185 9.99 10.06 8.92
N THR A 186 9.71 8.80 9.25
CA THR A 186 9.88 8.27 10.61
C THR A 186 11.03 7.26 10.64
N THR A 187 11.65 7.11 11.80
CA THR A 187 12.60 6.02 12.09
C THR A 187 12.23 5.25 13.36
N ASP A 188 11.08 5.56 13.96
CA ASP A 188 10.62 5.04 15.25
C ASP A 188 9.18 4.50 15.15
N ASN A 189 8.89 3.86 14.02
CA ASN A 189 7.61 3.22 13.71
C ASN A 189 6.42 4.19 13.74
N GLY A 190 6.63 5.45 13.35
CA GLY A 190 5.62 6.50 13.33
C GLY A 190 5.31 7.08 14.70
N THR A 191 6.24 7.03 15.66
CA THR A 191 6.07 7.76 16.93
C THR A 191 6.33 9.24 16.70
N ASN A 192 7.39 9.55 15.96
CA ASN A 192 7.78 10.90 15.59
C ASN A 192 8.07 10.96 14.09
N TRP A 193 7.76 12.13 13.53
CA TRP A 193 7.97 12.47 12.13
C TRP A 193 8.94 13.63 12.01
N GLU A 194 9.83 13.52 11.04
CA GLU A 194 10.74 14.58 10.65
C GLU A 194 10.42 15.00 9.22
N LYS A 195 10.19 16.30 9.00
CA LYS A 195 10.09 16.87 7.66
C LYS A 195 11.46 16.79 7.01
N LEU A 196 11.56 16.09 5.87
CA LEU A 196 12.80 16.07 5.11
C LEU A 196 13.01 17.44 4.45
N PRO A 197 14.26 17.96 4.42
CA PRO A 197 14.57 19.18 3.71
C PRO A 197 14.35 18.95 2.21
N THR A 198 13.30 19.53 1.64
CA THR A 198 13.03 19.46 0.21
C THR A 198 13.70 20.65 -0.50
N PRO A 199 14.61 20.44 -1.47
CA PRO A 199 15.05 21.51 -2.37
C PRO A 199 14.07 21.76 -3.53
N LEU A 200 12.92 21.07 -3.55
CA LEU A 200 11.99 21.05 -4.67
C LEU A 200 10.61 21.48 -4.18
N GLU A 201 10.03 22.47 -4.82
CA GLU A 201 8.57 22.63 -4.90
C GLU A 201 8.05 21.31 -5.51
N CYS A 202 7.55 20.42 -4.67
CA CYS A 202 7.11 19.09 -5.08
C CYS A 202 5.60 19.16 -5.30
N GLY A 203 5.12 18.65 -6.43
CA GLY A 203 3.68 18.49 -6.64
C GLY A 203 3.14 17.26 -5.92
N ASN A 204 2.04 16.69 -6.43
CA ASN A 204 1.44 15.50 -5.83
C ASN A 204 2.34 14.28 -6.04
N ILE A 205 2.89 13.72 -4.96
CA ILE A 205 3.60 12.44 -5.02
C ILE A 205 2.60 11.29 -4.96
N CYS A 206 2.57 10.47 -6.00
CA CYS A 206 1.66 9.33 -6.11
C CYS A 206 2.30 7.99 -5.74
N ALA A 207 3.63 7.86 -5.82
CA ALA A 207 4.31 6.60 -5.51
C ALA A 207 5.72 6.78 -4.97
N PHE A 208 6.18 5.79 -4.21
CA PHE A 208 7.55 5.64 -3.74
C PHE A 208 8.13 4.29 -4.14
N ALA A 209 9.40 4.27 -4.53
CA ALA A 209 10.18 3.05 -4.71
C ALA A 209 11.46 3.13 -3.88
N PHE A 210 11.77 2.05 -3.16
CA PHE A 210 12.95 1.96 -2.29
C PHE A 210 13.99 1.08 -2.94
N HIS A 211 15.26 1.46 -2.84
CA HIS A 211 16.33 0.60 -3.32
C HIS A 211 16.49 -0.61 -2.38
N ASN A 212 16.42 -1.82 -2.95
CA ASN A 212 16.40 -3.08 -2.20
C ASN A 212 17.60 -3.26 -1.26
N ASN A 213 18.77 -2.74 -1.63
CA ASN A 213 20.03 -2.91 -0.87
C ASN A 213 20.52 -1.62 -0.19
N ASN A 214 19.82 -0.50 -0.35
CA ASN A 214 20.22 0.78 0.23
C ASN A 214 18.99 1.55 0.68
N PRO A 215 18.65 1.52 1.98
CA PRO A 215 17.44 2.17 2.51
C PRO A 215 17.46 3.70 2.40
N ASP A 216 18.62 4.29 2.11
CA ASP A 216 18.81 5.74 2.00
C ASP A 216 18.55 6.24 0.56
N ILE A 217 18.32 5.34 -0.40
CA ILE A 217 17.92 5.67 -1.77
C ILE A 217 16.43 5.40 -1.95
N VAL A 218 15.68 6.48 -2.21
CA VAL A 218 14.24 6.46 -2.46
C VAL A 218 13.93 7.27 -3.71
N LEU A 219 13.16 6.68 -4.61
CA LEU A 219 12.56 7.38 -5.74
C LEU A 219 11.13 7.78 -5.36
N ALA A 220 10.77 9.03 -5.62
CA ALA A 220 9.42 9.55 -5.47
C ALA A 220 8.90 9.94 -6.86
N LEU A 221 7.69 9.50 -7.19
CA LEU A 221 7.04 9.85 -8.46
C LEU A 221 6.04 10.97 -8.22
N GLU A 222 6.22 12.08 -8.94
CA GLU A 222 5.28 13.20 -8.97
C GLU A 222 4.28 13.04 -10.13
N GLY A 223 2.99 13.21 -9.86
CA GLY A 223 1.94 13.12 -10.88
C GLY A 223 0.53 13.24 -10.32
N LYS A 224 -0.47 13.37 -11.21
CA LYS A 224 -1.89 13.44 -10.83
C LYS A 224 -2.58 12.07 -10.71
N GLY A 225 -1.82 10.98 -10.79
CA GLY A 225 -2.37 9.64 -11.04
C GLY A 225 -2.68 9.44 -12.51
#